data_AF-A0A4Y1VC88-F1
#
_entry.id   AF-A0A4Y1VC88-F1
#
_cell.length_a   1.000
_cell.length_b   1.000
_cell.length_c   1.000
_cell.angle_alpha   90.00
_cell.angle_beta   90.00
_cell.angle_gamma   90.00
#
_symmetry.space_group_name_H-M   'P 1'
#
loop_
_entity.id
_entity.type
_entity.pdbx_description
1 polymer ?
#
loop_
_entity_poly.entity_id
_entity_poly.type
_entity_poly.pdbx_seq_one_letter_code
_entity_poly.pdbx_strand_id
1 'polypeptide(L)'
;MGCKSEEDSYPPIHYGYNLAFVDENGNDLIEGMQTGLGRNGKPALREKDYSYKLVEPDSKDDFTGPDCIYVESRDGLFTLAIFDALWDGYKYDKKPEVLRRTFVCPYIFGDGEEHSIISHWKYNDGYGSVELIRVTIDGVDARIESGTDKYHPLVVVVLAK
;
A
#
# COMPACT_ATOMS: atom_id res chain seq x y z
N MET A 1 10.54 1.10 -46.11
CA MET A 1 10.65 1.77 -44.80
C MET A 1 9.46 1.27 -43.99
N GLY A 2 9.70 0.31 -43.08
CA GLY A 2 8.63 -0.42 -42.41
C GLY A 2 7.91 0.45 -41.40
N CYS A 3 6.59 0.57 -41.53
CA CYS A 3 5.71 1.08 -40.49
C CYS A 3 5.36 -0.02 -39.47
N LYS A 4 5.10 0.43 -38.24
CA LYS A 4 4.54 -0.25 -37.04
C LYS A 4 5.59 -0.76 -36.04
N SER A 5 5.44 -0.56 -34.73
CA SER A 5 4.21 -0.38 -33.93
C SER A 5 4.45 0.52 -32.71
N GLU A 6 3.38 1.22 -32.32
CA GLU A 6 3.06 1.81 -31.01
C GLU A 6 4.15 1.73 -29.93
N GLU A 7 4.51 2.89 -29.37
CA GLU A 7 5.13 2.96 -28.04
C GLU A 7 4.29 2.07 -27.12
N ASP A 8 4.91 0.98 -26.69
CA ASP A 8 4.39 -0.05 -25.79
C ASP A 8 4.14 0.58 -24.40
N SER A 9 3.21 1.55 -24.31
CA SER A 9 2.79 2.18 -23.07
C SER A 9 2.00 1.13 -22.29
N TYR A 10 2.71 0.39 -21.45
CA TYR A 10 2.08 -0.51 -20.49
C TYR A 10 1.39 0.32 -19.40
N PRO A 11 0.15 -0.04 -19.00
CA PRO A 11 -0.49 0.62 -17.88
C PRO A 11 0.39 0.48 -16.62
N PRO A 12 0.37 1.46 -15.70
CA PRO A 12 1.15 1.39 -14.47
C PRO A 12 0.89 0.10 -13.70
N ILE A 13 1.93 -0.47 -13.11
CA ILE A 13 1.77 -1.59 -12.19
C ILE A 13 1.41 -1.03 -10.81
N HIS A 14 0.31 -1.52 -10.24
CA HIS A 14 -0.21 -1.06 -8.96
C HIS A 14 0.11 -2.04 -7.85
N TYR A 15 0.70 -1.52 -6.78
CA TYR A 15 1.00 -2.23 -5.54
C TYR A 15 -0.02 -1.82 -4.47
N GLY A 16 -1.27 -2.25 -4.68
CA GLY A 16 -2.42 -1.85 -3.90
C GLY A 16 -2.80 -2.87 -2.82
N TYR A 17 -3.10 -2.41 -1.60
CA TYR A 17 -3.70 -3.21 -0.53
C TYR A 17 -4.36 -2.34 0.54
N ASN A 18 -5.27 -2.92 1.32
CA ASN A 18 -5.95 -2.23 2.42
C ASN A 18 -5.37 -2.70 3.75
N LEU A 19 -4.88 -1.77 4.57
CA LEU A 19 -4.23 -2.07 5.84
C LEU A 19 -5.14 -1.71 7.01
N ALA A 20 -5.61 -2.70 7.74
CA ALA A 20 -6.31 -2.55 9.02
C ALA A 20 -5.31 -2.70 10.18
N PHE A 21 -5.56 -1.96 11.26
CA PHE A 21 -4.83 -2.11 12.52
C PHE A 21 -5.82 -2.46 13.61
N VAL A 22 -5.54 -3.52 14.37
CA VAL A 22 -6.33 -3.94 15.52
C VAL A 22 -5.45 -4.12 16.75
N ASP A 23 -6.03 -3.98 17.94
CA ASP A 23 -5.36 -4.41 19.17
C ASP A 23 -5.47 -5.93 19.39
N GLU A 24 -4.88 -6.43 20.47
CA GLU A 24 -4.92 -7.85 20.84
C GLU A 24 -6.35 -8.39 21.12
N ASN A 25 -7.31 -7.50 21.38
CA ASN A 25 -8.72 -7.85 21.59
C ASN A 25 -9.53 -7.81 20.27
N GLY A 26 -8.90 -7.39 19.16
CA GLY A 26 -9.55 -7.23 17.87
C GLY A 26 -10.30 -5.89 17.71
N ASN A 27 -10.08 -4.91 18.59
CA ASN A 27 -10.66 -3.58 18.42
C ASN A 27 -9.94 -2.82 17.31
N ASP A 28 -10.71 -2.16 16.46
CA ASP A 28 -10.20 -1.35 15.36
C ASP A 28 -9.48 -0.10 15.88
N LEU A 29 -8.23 0.10 15.45
CA LEU A 29 -7.37 1.21 15.88
C LEU A 29 -7.43 2.43 14.95
N ILE A 30 -8.21 2.36 13.88
CA ILE A 30 -8.52 3.46 12.96
C ILE A 30 -9.91 4.03 13.27
N GLU A 31 -10.80 3.24 13.85
CA GLU A 31 -12.13 3.69 14.27
C GLU A 31 -12.05 4.97 15.11
N GLY A 32 -12.85 5.97 14.76
CA GLY A 32 -12.89 7.27 15.45
C GLY A 32 -11.78 8.25 15.05
N MET A 33 -10.84 7.86 14.18
CA MET A 33 -9.83 8.77 13.65
C MET A 33 -10.49 9.87 12.79
N GLN A 34 -10.08 11.12 12.99
CA GLN A 34 -10.62 12.24 12.22
C GLN A 34 -10.05 12.24 10.80
N THR A 35 -10.94 12.24 9.80
CA THR A 35 -10.56 12.27 8.38
C THR A 35 -10.75 13.67 7.76
N GLY A 36 -9.92 13.97 6.76
CA GLY A 36 -10.17 15.03 5.79
C GLY A 36 -10.80 14.47 4.51
N LEU A 37 -10.77 15.27 3.44
CA LEU A 37 -11.15 14.83 2.10
C LEU A 37 -9.90 14.78 1.22
N GLY A 38 -9.70 13.65 0.54
CA GLY A 38 -8.70 13.54 -0.53
C GLY A 38 -9.16 14.23 -1.81
N ARG A 39 -8.32 14.23 -2.84
CA ARG A 39 -8.61 14.94 -4.11
C ARG A 39 -9.87 14.47 -4.83
N ASN A 40 -10.24 13.21 -4.64
CA ASN A 40 -11.44 12.61 -5.20
C ASN A 40 -12.70 12.80 -4.31
N GLY A 41 -12.60 13.57 -3.23
CA GLY A 41 -13.70 13.80 -2.29
C GLY A 41 -13.99 12.63 -1.34
N LYS A 42 -13.17 11.57 -1.33
CA LYS A 42 -13.30 10.46 -0.38
C LYS A 42 -12.58 10.77 0.94
N PRO A 43 -12.97 10.10 2.05
CA PRO A 43 -12.26 10.23 3.32
C PRO A 43 -10.78 9.86 3.18
N ALA A 44 -9.92 10.70 3.72
CA ALA A 44 -8.48 10.46 3.78
C ALA A 44 -7.92 10.91 5.13
N LEU A 45 -6.78 10.36 5.51
CA LEU A 45 -6.03 10.85 6.66
C LEU A 45 -5.68 12.34 6.45
N ARG A 46 -5.78 13.14 7.51
CA ARG A 46 -5.41 14.56 7.45
C ARG A 46 -3.89 14.68 7.38
N GLU A 47 -3.38 15.45 6.42
CA GLU A 47 -1.94 15.57 6.13
C GLU A 47 -1.06 15.91 7.34
N LYS A 48 -1.59 16.58 8.36
CA LYS A 48 -0.84 16.96 9.58
C LYS A 48 -0.79 15.89 10.67
N ASP A 49 -1.61 14.84 10.56
CA ASP A 49 -1.78 13.81 11.58
C ASP A 49 -0.92 12.57 11.32
N TYR A 50 -0.27 12.49 10.15
CA TYR A 50 0.58 11.37 9.76
C TYR A 50 1.72 11.82 8.85
N SER A 51 2.74 10.98 8.72
CA SER A 51 3.73 11.03 7.64
C SER A 51 3.76 9.68 6.94
N TYR A 52 3.80 9.67 5.61
CA TYR A 52 3.99 8.47 4.81
C TYR A 52 5.04 8.74 3.75
N LYS A 53 6.02 7.85 3.61
CA LYS A 53 7.04 7.95 2.57
C LYS A 53 7.36 6.60 1.98
N LEU A 54 7.27 6.47 0.66
CA LEU A 54 7.84 5.36 -0.08
C LEU A 54 9.36 5.54 -0.13
N VAL A 55 10.11 4.54 0.33
CA VAL A 55 11.55 4.46 0.09
C VAL A 55 11.74 3.99 -1.34
N GLU A 56 12.36 4.84 -2.15
CA GLU A 56 12.59 4.57 -3.57
C GLU A 56 13.28 3.20 -3.75
N PRO A 57 12.65 2.27 -4.49
CA PRO A 57 13.25 0.96 -4.73
C PRO A 57 14.38 1.09 -5.74
N ASP A 58 15.33 0.16 -5.69
CA ASP A 58 16.39 0.02 -6.70
C ASP A 58 15.78 -0.49 -8.01
N SER A 59 15.32 0.46 -8.84
CA SER A 59 14.58 0.25 -10.08
C SER A 59 14.98 1.31 -11.10
N LYS A 60 14.91 0.96 -12.39
CA LYS A 60 15.05 1.93 -13.49
C LYS A 60 13.74 2.65 -13.81
N ASP A 61 12.64 2.06 -13.39
CA ASP A 61 11.30 2.55 -13.62
C ASP A 61 10.90 3.54 -12.50
N ASP A 62 10.10 4.53 -12.84
CA ASP A 62 9.66 5.60 -11.92
C ASP A 62 8.57 5.12 -10.95
N PHE A 63 8.67 5.55 -9.69
CA PHE A 63 7.67 5.24 -8.66
C PHE A 63 6.92 6.48 -8.20
N THR A 64 5.64 6.32 -7.92
CA THR A 64 4.82 7.34 -7.26
C THR A 64 4.05 6.72 -6.11
N GLY A 65 4.27 7.24 -4.91
CA GLY A 65 3.43 6.93 -3.75
C GLY A 65 2.06 7.61 -3.84
N PRO A 66 1.12 7.25 -2.95
CA PRO A 66 -0.20 7.85 -2.92
C PRO A 66 -0.12 9.35 -2.59
N ASP A 67 -1.04 10.13 -3.16
CA ASP A 67 -1.16 11.56 -2.89
C ASP A 67 -1.69 11.85 -1.48
N CYS A 68 -2.53 10.95 -0.97
CA CYS A 68 -2.99 10.88 0.40
C CYS A 68 -3.36 9.43 0.76
N ILE A 69 -3.45 9.13 2.05
CA ILE A 69 -3.88 7.80 2.51
C ILE A 69 -5.40 7.82 2.70
N TYR A 70 -6.13 7.12 1.83
CA TYR A 70 -7.59 7.02 1.94
C TYR A 70 -7.99 6.11 3.10
N VAL A 71 -9.08 6.47 3.75
CA VAL A 71 -9.72 5.61 4.76
C VAL A 71 -10.94 4.96 4.11
N GLU A 72 -10.90 3.64 4.02
CA GLU A 72 -12.00 2.82 3.50
C GLU A 72 -12.59 1.94 4.61
N SER A 73 -13.75 1.34 4.36
CA SER A 73 -14.30 0.27 5.20
C SER A 73 -14.30 -1.03 4.41
N ARG A 74 -13.71 -2.09 4.99
CA ARG A 74 -13.56 -3.43 4.40
C ARG A 74 -13.85 -4.46 5.49
N ASP A 75 -14.79 -5.36 5.22
CA ASP A 75 -15.13 -6.48 6.12
C ASP A 75 -15.38 -6.09 7.59
N GLY A 76 -15.96 -4.91 7.81
CA GLY A 76 -16.28 -4.38 9.15
C GLY A 76 -15.14 -3.65 9.85
N LEU A 77 -13.96 -3.54 9.21
CA LEU A 77 -12.84 -2.76 9.68
C LEU A 77 -12.68 -1.48 8.86
N PHE A 78 -12.19 -0.42 9.48
CA PHE A 78 -11.59 0.70 8.79
C PHE A 78 -10.19 0.31 8.32
N THR A 79 -9.81 0.79 7.14
CA THR A 79 -8.53 0.45 6.50
C THR A 79 -7.88 1.66 5.87
N LEU A 80 -6.55 1.68 5.91
CA LEU A 80 -5.73 2.59 5.11
C LEU A 80 -5.52 1.98 3.72
N ALA A 81 -5.96 2.66 2.66
CA ALA A 81 -5.67 2.22 1.30
C ALA A 81 -4.24 2.61 0.94
N ILE A 82 -3.35 1.62 0.86
CA ILE A 82 -1.98 1.77 0.37
C ILE A 82 -2.00 1.56 -1.13
N PHE A 83 -1.46 2.51 -1.88
CA PHE A 83 -1.43 2.47 -3.33
C PHE A 83 -0.16 3.14 -3.87
N ASP A 84 0.85 2.34 -4.19
CA ASP A 84 2.04 2.81 -4.89
C ASP A 84 1.96 2.38 -6.35
N ALA A 85 2.29 3.28 -7.27
CA ALA A 85 2.25 3.06 -8.70
C ALA A 85 3.66 3.06 -9.28
N LEU A 86 3.95 2.04 -10.09
CA LEU A 86 5.12 2.01 -10.94
C LEU A 86 4.76 2.48 -12.34
N TRP A 87 5.37 3.58 -12.74
CA TRP A 87 5.27 4.17 -14.07
C TRP A 87 6.34 3.57 -14.97
N ASP A 88 6.04 3.52 -16.27
CA ASP A 88 6.98 3.05 -17.30
C ASP A 88 7.45 1.60 -17.12
N GLY A 89 6.52 0.71 -16.77
CA GLY A 89 6.75 -0.72 -16.58
C GLY A 89 7.11 -1.48 -17.86
N TYR A 90 8.25 -1.17 -18.48
CA TYR A 90 8.77 -1.89 -19.65
C TYR A 90 8.83 -3.39 -19.34
N LYS A 91 8.20 -4.20 -20.20
CA LYS A 91 7.87 -5.62 -19.99
C LYS A 91 9.04 -6.55 -19.62
N TYR A 92 10.28 -6.12 -19.77
CA TYR A 92 11.46 -6.97 -19.62
C TYR A 92 12.41 -6.58 -18.49
N ASP A 93 12.23 -5.40 -17.90
CA ASP A 93 13.05 -4.99 -16.76
C ASP A 93 12.50 -5.59 -15.47
N LYS A 94 13.41 -6.06 -14.61
CA LYS A 94 13.07 -6.63 -13.31
C LYS A 94 12.38 -5.57 -12.47
N LYS A 95 11.16 -5.86 -12.04
CA LYS A 95 10.38 -4.98 -11.17
C LYS A 95 10.68 -5.26 -9.69
N PRO A 96 10.58 -4.27 -8.80
CA PRO A 96 10.85 -4.49 -7.39
C PRO A 96 9.73 -5.31 -6.75
N GLU A 97 10.14 -6.46 -6.22
CA GLU A 97 9.26 -7.38 -5.48
C GLU A 97 9.17 -7.04 -3.99
N VAL A 98 9.92 -6.03 -3.53
CA VAL A 98 9.92 -5.58 -2.15
C VAL A 98 9.83 -4.06 -2.14
N LEU A 99 8.77 -3.54 -1.55
CA LEU A 99 8.58 -2.11 -1.38
C LEU A 99 8.61 -1.78 0.12
N ARG A 100 9.31 -0.70 0.48
CA ARG A 100 9.47 -0.25 1.87
C ARG A 100 8.89 1.14 2.03
N ARG A 101 8.12 1.36 3.09
CA ARG A 101 7.58 2.67 3.45
C ARG A 101 7.90 2.99 4.90
N THR A 102 8.05 4.27 5.21
CA THR A 102 7.99 4.77 6.58
C THR A 102 6.63 5.40 6.82
N PHE A 103 6.08 5.18 8.01
CA PHE A 103 4.77 5.67 8.41
C PHE A 103 4.81 6.14 9.86
N VAL A 104 4.41 7.38 10.10
CA VAL A 104 4.24 7.95 11.44
C VAL A 104 2.76 8.23 11.61
N CYS A 105 2.14 7.69 12.65
CA CYS A 105 0.72 7.95 12.94
C CYS A 105 0.42 7.76 14.44
N PRO A 106 0.53 8.82 15.25
CA PRO A 106 0.37 8.71 16.71
C PRO A 106 -0.98 8.19 17.16
N TYR A 107 -2.03 8.38 16.36
CA TYR A 107 -3.34 7.82 16.67
C TYR A 107 -3.34 6.28 16.66
N ILE A 108 -2.66 5.68 15.68
CA ILE A 108 -2.65 4.23 15.49
C ILE A 108 -1.63 3.58 16.44
N PHE A 109 -0.40 4.09 16.44
CA PHE A 109 0.71 3.46 17.18
C PHE A 109 0.81 3.91 18.64
N GLY A 110 0.26 5.09 18.98
CA GLY A 110 0.34 5.65 20.33
C GLY A 110 1.63 6.45 20.60
N ASP A 111 2.51 6.58 19.62
CA ASP A 111 3.77 7.31 19.72
C ASP A 111 4.06 8.18 18.47
N GLY A 112 5.14 8.95 18.49
CA GLY A 112 5.56 9.81 17.38
C GLY A 112 6.64 9.19 16.48
N GLU A 113 6.90 7.88 16.60
CA GLU A 113 8.04 7.23 15.98
C GLU A 113 7.74 6.84 14.52
N GLU A 114 8.82 6.62 13.75
CA GLU A 114 8.72 6.08 12.39
C GLU A 114 8.57 4.56 12.43
N HIS A 115 7.44 4.06 11.92
CA HIS A 115 7.19 2.64 11.73
C HIS A 115 7.44 2.24 10.28
N SER A 116 8.00 1.05 10.10
CA SER A 116 8.32 0.49 8.79
C SER A 116 7.17 -0.38 8.28
N ILE A 117 6.75 -0.14 7.03
CA ILE A 117 5.77 -0.98 6.32
C ILE A 117 6.48 -1.59 5.12
N ILE A 118 6.66 -2.92 5.12
CA ILE A 118 7.33 -3.64 4.04
C ILE A 118 6.33 -4.58 3.41
N SER A 119 6.12 -4.45 2.10
CA SER A 119 5.27 -5.37 1.33
C SER A 119 6.11 -6.14 0.33
N HIS A 120 5.87 -7.45 0.27
CA HIS A 120 6.50 -8.37 -0.65
C HIS A 120 5.49 -8.83 -1.69
N TRP A 121 5.97 -8.93 -2.92
CA TRP A 121 5.17 -9.06 -4.11
C TRP A 121 5.75 -10.14 -5.01
N LYS A 122 4.88 -10.86 -5.70
CA LYS A 122 5.25 -11.87 -6.68
C LYS A 122 4.67 -11.50 -8.03
N TYR A 123 5.52 -11.45 -9.04
CA TYR A 123 5.09 -11.23 -10.41
C TYR A 123 4.63 -12.52 -11.08
N ASN A 124 3.58 -12.40 -11.88
CA ASN A 124 3.20 -13.42 -12.84
C ASN A 124 4.04 -13.30 -14.12
N ASP A 125 4.16 -14.39 -14.87
CA ASP A 125 5.00 -14.48 -16.07
C ASP A 125 4.77 -13.28 -17.02
N GLY A 126 5.85 -12.55 -17.30
CA GLY A 126 5.86 -11.38 -18.18
C GLY A 126 5.46 -10.05 -17.53
N TYR A 127 5.52 -9.93 -16.19
CA TYR A 127 5.29 -8.69 -15.43
C TYR A 127 3.93 -8.01 -15.65
N GLY A 128 2.93 -8.74 -16.18
CA GLY A 128 1.61 -8.18 -16.48
C GLY A 128 0.67 -8.04 -15.28
N SER A 129 1.01 -8.64 -14.14
CA SER A 129 0.30 -8.47 -12.87
C SER A 129 1.20 -8.87 -11.70
N VAL A 130 0.86 -8.36 -10.52
CA VAL A 130 1.59 -8.59 -9.28
C VAL A 130 0.63 -9.04 -8.18
N GLU A 131 1.08 -9.97 -7.35
CA GLU A 131 0.33 -10.52 -6.22
C GLU A 131 1.04 -10.15 -4.91
N LEU A 132 0.29 -9.63 -3.93
CA LEU A 132 0.80 -9.41 -2.59
C LEU A 132 0.95 -10.75 -1.86
N ILE A 133 2.15 -11.04 -1.38
CA ILE A 133 2.44 -12.33 -0.71
C ILE A 133 2.80 -12.20 0.77
N ARG A 134 3.22 -11.01 1.22
CA ARG A 134 3.59 -10.76 2.62
C ARG A 134 3.58 -9.26 2.92
N VAL A 135 3.15 -8.88 4.11
CA VAL A 135 3.34 -7.54 4.65
C VAL A 135 3.90 -7.66 6.06
N THR A 136 4.88 -6.82 6.39
CA THR A 136 5.39 -6.70 7.76
C THR A 136 5.31 -5.26 8.25
N ILE A 137 5.00 -5.08 9.53
CA ILE A 137 5.10 -3.81 10.25
C ILE A 137 6.19 -3.98 11.31
N ASP A 138 7.25 -3.17 11.24
CA ASP A 138 8.41 -3.27 12.16
C ASP A 138 9.01 -4.68 12.27
N GLY A 139 9.00 -5.41 11.14
CA GLY A 139 9.48 -6.78 11.04
C GLY A 139 8.52 -7.84 11.56
N VAL A 140 7.36 -7.46 12.09
CA VAL A 140 6.28 -8.37 12.52
C VAL A 140 5.34 -8.64 11.35
N ASP A 141 5.02 -9.91 11.11
CA ASP A 141 4.13 -10.34 10.04
C ASP A 141 2.67 -9.91 10.27
N ALA A 142 2.07 -9.31 9.24
CA ALA A 142 0.64 -9.03 9.19
C ALA A 142 -0.11 -10.19 8.52
N ARG A 143 -1.40 -10.34 8.83
CA ARG A 143 -2.26 -11.38 8.25
C ARG A 143 -2.91 -10.87 6.97
N ILE A 144 -2.74 -11.58 5.86
CA ILE A 144 -3.47 -11.31 4.61
C ILE A 144 -4.76 -12.12 4.61
N GLU A 145 -5.92 -11.47 4.47
CA GLU A 145 -7.22 -12.13 4.48
C GLU A 145 -7.53 -12.81 3.15
N SER A 146 -7.84 -14.10 3.21
CA SER A 146 -8.27 -14.89 2.05
C SER A 146 -9.68 -14.50 1.59
N GLY A 147 -9.93 -14.49 0.29
CA GLY A 147 -11.27 -14.24 -0.29
C GLY A 147 -11.63 -12.76 -0.45
N THR A 148 -10.70 -11.86 -0.13
CA THR A 148 -10.84 -10.42 -0.37
C THR A 148 -10.47 -10.04 -1.82
N ASP A 149 -10.68 -8.77 -2.19
CA ASP A 149 -10.35 -8.27 -3.52
C ASP A 149 -8.89 -8.55 -3.87
N LYS A 150 -8.65 -9.43 -4.85
CA LYS A 150 -7.31 -9.83 -5.28
C LYS A 150 -6.43 -8.67 -5.75
N TYR A 151 -7.02 -7.52 -6.11
CA TYR A 151 -6.29 -6.32 -6.52
C TYR A 151 -5.97 -5.39 -5.36
N HIS A 152 -6.74 -5.44 -4.28
CA HIS A 152 -6.53 -4.65 -3.06
C HIS A 152 -6.85 -5.51 -1.83
N PRO A 153 -6.04 -6.54 -1.56
CA PRO A 153 -6.28 -7.48 -0.48
C PRO A 153 -6.33 -6.76 0.86
N LEU A 154 -7.15 -7.28 1.78
CA LEU A 154 -7.18 -6.82 3.16
C LEU A 154 -6.01 -7.44 3.93
N VAL A 155 -5.27 -6.59 4.63
CA VAL A 155 -4.13 -6.92 5.47
C VAL A 155 -4.42 -6.44 6.88
N VAL A 156 -4.43 -7.35 7.85
CA VAL A 156 -4.72 -7.06 9.25
C VAL A 156 -3.43 -7.13 10.07
N VAL A 157 -3.12 -6.02 10.75
CA VAL A 157 -1.99 -5.89 11.66
C VAL A 157 -2.51 -5.93 13.09
N VAL A 158 -1.97 -6.81 13.91
CA VAL A 158 -2.23 -6.81 15.36
C VAL A 158 -1.10 -6.05 16.04
N LEU A 159 -1.43 -4.96 16.73
CA LEU A 159 -0.48 -4.20 17.55
C LEU A 159 -0.62 -4.62 19.02
N ALA A 160 0.49 -5.00 19.64
CA ALA A 160 0.55 -5.16 21.09
C ALA A 160 0.53 -3.77 21.73
N LYS A 161 -0.51 -3.48 22.52
CA LYS A 161 -0.70 -2.20 23.22
C LYS A 161 -0.70 -2.37 24.73
#